data_AF-A0A6B3HNP7-F1
#
_entry.id   AF-A0A6B3HNP7-F1
#
_cell.length_a   1.000
_cell.length_b   1.000
_cell.length_c   1.000
_cell.angle_alpha   90.00
_cell.angle_beta   90.00
_cell.angle_gamma   90.00
#
_symmetry.space_group_name_H-M   'P 1'
#
loop_
_entity.id
_entity.type
_entity.pdbx_description
1 polymer ?
#
loop_
_entity_poly.entity_id
_entity_poly.type
_entity_poly.pdbx_seq_one_letter_code
_entity_poly.pdbx_strand_id
1 'polypeptide(L)'
;PRGTAAVALAVAAALSLSACGDGGDGGAAKADAGGDKKAAVATGGKDFADAAEKTAAYGTAAKPGEFPRTVTHAMGKSEIEAAPKRVVVLDVGEFDNVVSLGLKPVGYAP
;
A
#
# COMPACT_ATOMS: atom_id res chain seq x y z
N PRO A 1 -46.67 -20.29 -19.24
CA PRO A 1 -45.22 -20.21 -19.54
C PRO A 1 -44.62 -18.79 -19.65
N ARG A 2 -45.28 -17.73 -19.16
CA ARG A 2 -44.74 -16.34 -19.16
C ARG A 2 -44.26 -15.82 -17.79
N GLY A 3 -44.44 -16.59 -16.72
CA GLY A 3 -44.05 -16.22 -15.36
C GLY A 3 -42.64 -16.64 -14.95
N THR A 4 -42.06 -17.66 -15.60
CA THR A 4 -40.73 -18.18 -15.26
C THR A 4 -39.59 -17.40 -15.91
N ALA A 5 -39.85 -16.66 -16.98
CA ALA A 5 -38.85 -15.83 -17.65
C ALA A 5 -38.56 -14.52 -16.89
N ALA A 6 -39.53 -13.99 -16.15
CA ALA A 6 -39.36 -12.73 -15.40
C ALA A 6 -38.54 -12.89 -14.11
N VAL A 7 -38.53 -14.09 -13.53
CA VAL A 7 -37.77 -14.36 -12.28
C VAL A 7 -36.26 -14.51 -12.58
N ALA A 8 -35.89 -15.01 -13.76
CA ALA A 8 -34.48 -15.17 -14.14
C ALA A 8 -33.77 -13.82 -14.37
N LEU A 9 -34.48 -12.79 -14.85
CA LEU A 9 -33.91 -11.46 -15.08
C LEU A 9 -33.70 -10.65 -13.79
N ALA A 10 -34.48 -10.92 -12.73
CA ALA A 10 -34.35 -10.21 -11.46
C ALA A 10 -33.14 -10.68 -10.63
N VAL A 11 -32.69 -11.93 -10.79
CA VAL A 11 -31.53 -12.48 -10.05
C VAL A 11 -30.20 -11.96 -10.62
N ALA A 12 -30.16 -11.60 -11.91
CA ALA A 12 -28.93 -11.09 -12.54
C ALA A 12 -28.59 -9.64 -12.13
N ALA A 13 -29.59 -8.80 -11.83
CA ALA A 13 -29.37 -7.39 -11.49
C ALA A 13 -28.90 -7.15 -10.04
N ALA A 14 -29.15 -8.11 -9.14
CA ALA A 14 -28.66 -8.04 -7.76
C ALA A 14 -27.17 -8.42 -7.63
N LEU A 15 -26.62 -9.16 -8.60
CA LEU A 15 -25.20 -9.54 -8.65
C LEU A 15 -24.29 -8.41 -9.19
N SER A 16 -24.86 -7.40 -9.85
CA SER A 16 -24.10 -6.28 -10.43
C SER A 16 -23.71 -5.18 -9.45
N LEU A 17 -24.24 -5.17 -8.21
CA LEU A 17 -23.90 -4.13 -7.24
C LEU A 17 -22.71 -4.49 -6.33
N SER A 18 -22.29 -5.75 -6.29
CA SER A 18 -21.05 -6.14 -5.58
C SER A 18 -19.79 -5.93 -6.41
N ALA A 19 -19.90 -5.59 -7.70
CA ALA A 19 -18.75 -5.49 -8.60
C ALA A 19 -18.03 -4.13 -8.59
N CYS A 20 -18.44 -3.18 -7.72
CA CYS A 20 -17.58 -2.05 -7.33
C CYS A 20 -16.81 -2.33 -6.02
N GLY A 21 -16.86 -3.58 -5.54
CA GLY A 21 -15.98 -4.14 -4.52
C GLY A 21 -15.34 -5.43 -5.05
N ASP A 22 -14.22 -5.25 -5.75
CA ASP A 22 -13.24 -6.28 -6.16
C ASP A 22 -13.71 -7.39 -7.13
N GLY A 23 -13.29 -7.31 -8.41
CA GLY A 23 -13.04 -8.49 -9.25
C GLY A 23 -13.55 -8.54 -10.72
N GLY A 24 -12.60 -8.72 -11.66
CA GLY A 24 -12.72 -9.52 -12.91
C GLY A 24 -12.72 -8.76 -14.26
N ASP A 25 -12.18 -9.22 -15.40
CA ASP A 25 -11.19 -10.24 -15.84
C ASP A 25 -10.95 -9.99 -17.37
N GLY A 26 -9.78 -10.36 -17.93
CA GLY A 26 -9.66 -10.63 -19.37
C GLY A 26 -9.01 -9.57 -20.29
N GLY A 27 -7.82 -9.08 -19.95
CA GLY A 27 -6.89 -8.47 -20.91
C GLY A 27 -5.51 -9.07 -20.71
N ALA A 28 -5.00 -9.82 -21.70
CA ALA A 28 -3.71 -10.51 -21.65
C ALA A 28 -2.54 -9.51 -21.50
N ALA A 29 -2.26 -9.10 -20.27
CA ALA A 29 -0.98 -8.56 -19.86
C ALA A 29 -0.30 -9.65 -19.04
N LYS A 30 0.85 -10.11 -19.54
CA LYS A 30 1.82 -10.99 -18.88
C LYS A 30 1.80 -10.76 -17.36
N ALA A 31 1.19 -11.70 -16.64
CA ALA A 31 1.29 -11.77 -15.19
C ALA A 31 2.78 -11.88 -14.87
N ASP A 32 3.32 -10.81 -14.30
CA ASP A 32 4.60 -10.91 -13.63
C ASP A 32 4.45 -11.94 -12.51
N ALA A 33 5.39 -12.86 -12.41
CA ALA A 33 5.39 -13.99 -11.48
C ALA A 33 5.63 -13.53 -10.02
N GLY A 34 4.87 -12.53 -9.56
CA GLY A 34 4.91 -11.94 -8.22
C GLY A 34 3.56 -12.00 -7.47
N GLY A 35 2.49 -12.49 -8.10
CA GLY A 35 1.14 -12.53 -7.53
C GLY A 35 1.04 -13.34 -6.23
N ASP A 36 1.68 -14.50 -6.16
CA ASP A 36 1.62 -15.38 -4.99
C ASP A 36 2.26 -14.78 -3.73
N LYS A 37 3.30 -13.96 -3.90
CA LYS A 37 4.02 -13.33 -2.78
C LYS A 37 3.33 -12.05 -2.31
N LYS A 38 2.80 -11.25 -3.24
CA LYS A 38 2.08 -10.02 -2.90
C LYS A 38 0.77 -10.31 -2.17
N ALA A 39 0.04 -11.36 -2.56
CA ALA A 39 -1.16 -11.80 -1.88
C ALA A 39 -0.87 -12.32 -0.45
N ALA A 40 0.29 -12.92 -0.23
CA ALA A 40 0.65 -13.47 1.07
C ALA A 40 0.89 -12.41 2.16
N VAL A 41 1.42 -11.24 1.77
CA VAL A 41 1.69 -10.10 2.68
C VAL A 41 0.59 -9.04 2.64
N ALA A 42 -0.49 -9.23 1.88
CA ALA A 42 -1.65 -8.35 1.92
C ALA A 42 -2.45 -8.55 3.22
N THR A 43 -3.28 -7.57 3.61
CA THR A 43 -4.14 -7.68 4.81
C THR A 43 -5.00 -8.95 4.76
N GLY A 44 -4.84 -9.82 5.76
CA GLY A 44 -5.51 -11.14 5.82
C GLY A 44 -4.73 -12.29 5.17
N GLY A 45 -3.61 -11.99 4.50
CA GLY A 45 -2.66 -12.97 4.00
C GLY A 45 -1.86 -13.63 5.12
N LYS A 46 -1.40 -14.86 4.86
CA LYS A 46 -0.69 -15.70 5.84
C LYS A 46 0.59 -15.07 6.40
N ASP A 47 1.24 -14.17 5.66
CA ASP A 47 2.51 -13.54 6.04
C ASP A 47 2.31 -12.08 6.51
N PHE A 48 1.07 -11.59 6.60
CA PHE A 48 0.76 -10.21 7.00
C PHE A 48 1.20 -9.90 8.43
N ALA A 49 0.89 -10.81 9.37
CA ALA A 49 1.26 -10.65 10.77
C ALA A 49 2.79 -10.63 10.95
N ASP A 50 3.50 -11.51 10.23
CA ASP A 50 4.96 -11.57 10.25
C ASP A 50 5.60 -10.28 9.70
N ALA A 51 5.01 -9.68 8.67
CA ALA A 51 5.47 -8.40 8.14
C ALA A 51 5.28 -7.27 9.17
N ALA A 52 4.15 -7.25 9.87
CA ALA A 52 3.89 -6.29 10.94
C ALA A 52 4.89 -6.46 12.10
N GLU A 53 5.17 -7.71 12.50
CA GLU A 53 6.14 -7.99 13.57
C GLU A 53 7.56 -7.55 13.18
N LYS A 54 8.01 -7.86 11.96
CA LYS A 54 9.34 -7.45 11.48
C LYS A 54 9.50 -5.94 11.39
N THR A 55 8.46 -5.24 10.94
CA THR A 55 8.50 -3.78 10.78
C THR A 55 8.34 -3.03 12.10
N ALA A 56 7.77 -3.65 13.13
CA ALA A 56 7.69 -3.06 14.48
C ALA A 56 9.06 -2.74 15.09
N ALA A 57 10.13 -3.39 14.63
CA ALA A 57 11.50 -3.11 15.05
C ALA A 57 12.16 -1.93 14.30
N TYR A 58 11.52 -1.38 13.27
CA TYR A 58 12.03 -0.26 12.49
C TYR A 58 11.65 1.10 13.11
N GLY A 59 12.24 2.18 12.60
CA GLY A 59 11.99 3.55 13.05
C GLY A 59 13.05 4.10 14.00
N THR A 60 12.65 5.05 14.84
CA THR A 60 13.53 5.82 15.73
C THR A 60 12.85 6.06 17.08
N ALA A 61 13.62 6.04 18.17
CA ALA A 61 13.15 6.40 19.51
C ALA A 61 13.19 7.92 19.79
N ALA A 62 13.91 8.70 18.98
CA ALA A 62 13.98 10.15 19.10
C ALA A 62 12.59 10.80 18.95
N LYS A 63 12.33 11.88 19.68
CA LYS A 63 11.05 12.61 19.64
C LYS A 63 10.90 13.42 18.35
N PRO A 64 9.68 13.83 17.94
CA PRO A 64 9.51 14.73 16.80
C PRO A 64 10.40 15.98 16.92
N GLY A 65 11.13 16.32 15.86
CA GLY A 65 12.03 17.49 15.83
C GLY A 65 13.40 17.30 16.49
N GLU A 66 13.65 16.19 17.17
CA GLU A 66 14.95 15.89 17.80
C GLU A 66 16.01 15.43 16.77
N PHE A 67 17.21 16.00 16.85
CA PHE A 67 18.38 15.65 16.03
C PHE A 67 19.67 15.73 16.88
N PRO A 68 20.71 14.94 16.59
CA PRO A 68 20.75 13.88 15.57
C PRO A 68 19.79 12.74 15.90
N ARG A 69 19.32 12.01 14.89
CA ARG A 69 18.43 10.86 15.08
C ARG A 69 18.81 9.72 14.15
N THR A 70 18.80 8.51 14.70
CA THR A 70 19.10 7.29 13.94
C THR A 70 17.81 6.54 13.63
N VAL A 71 17.57 6.30 12.35
CA VAL A 71 16.44 5.51 11.85
C VAL A 71 16.92 4.11 11.53
N THR A 72 16.34 3.10 12.18
CA THR A 72 16.52 1.69 11.82
C THR A 72 15.53 1.35 10.70
N HIS A 73 16.00 0.71 9.65
CA HIS A 73 15.22 0.31 8.48
C HIS A 73 15.69 -1.07 7.98
N ALA A 74 14.99 -1.65 7.00
CA ALA A 74 15.31 -2.99 6.49
C ALA A 74 16.78 -3.16 6.06
N MET A 75 17.40 -2.09 5.53
CA MET A 75 18.81 -2.08 5.09
C MET A 75 19.84 -1.78 6.20
N GLY A 76 19.44 -1.72 7.47
CA GLY A 76 20.32 -1.38 8.59
C GLY A 76 19.92 -0.08 9.30
N LYS A 77 20.85 0.86 9.45
CA LYS A 77 20.62 2.12 10.17
C LYS A 77 21.14 3.31 9.37
N SER A 78 20.41 4.41 9.41
CA SER A 78 20.83 5.70 8.86
C SER A 78 20.71 6.78 9.92
N GLU A 79 21.75 7.59 10.08
CA GLU A 79 21.72 8.77 10.94
C GLU A 79 21.30 10.00 10.13
N ILE A 80 20.41 10.79 10.71
CA ILE A 80 20.02 12.11 10.22
C ILE A 80 20.58 13.11 11.22
N GLU A 81 21.68 13.76 10.86
CA GLU A 81 22.46 14.62 11.76
C GLU A 81 21.70 15.88 12.19
N ALA A 82 20.88 16.44 11.29
CA ALA A 82 20.14 17.67 11.50
C ALA A 82 18.84 17.68 10.68
N ALA A 83 17.96 18.64 10.98
CA ALA A 83 16.70 18.83 10.27
C ALA A 83 16.91 18.95 8.74
N PRO A 84 16.35 18.03 7.92
CA PRO A 84 16.51 18.06 6.48
C PRO A 84 15.93 19.33 5.84
N LYS A 85 16.70 19.99 4.97
CA LYS A 85 16.26 21.19 4.24
C LYS A 85 15.76 20.90 2.82
N ARG A 86 16.12 19.73 2.28
CA ARG A 86 15.79 19.29 0.92
C ARG A 86 15.50 17.79 0.97
N VAL A 87 14.28 17.40 0.61
CA VAL A 87 13.82 16.01 0.66
C VAL A 87 13.44 15.56 -0.74
N VAL A 88 13.93 14.40 -1.16
CA VAL A 88 13.54 13.73 -2.42
C VAL A 88 12.76 12.48 -2.04
N VAL A 89 11.62 12.25 -2.70
CA VAL A 89 10.77 11.09 -2.46
C VAL A 89 10.98 10.07 -3.58
N LEU A 90 11.47 8.88 -3.25
CA LEU A 90 11.77 7.86 -4.27
C LEU A 90 10.62 6.89 -4.53
N ASP A 91 9.66 6.81 -3.61
CA ASP A 91 8.48 5.97 -3.75
C ASP A 91 7.23 6.84 -3.72
N VAL A 92 6.45 6.77 -4.81
CA VAL A 92 5.29 7.62 -5.04
C VAL A 92 4.19 7.31 -4.02
N GLY A 93 4.16 6.08 -3.48
CA GLY A 93 3.20 5.67 -2.44
C GLY A 93 3.36 6.42 -1.12
N GLU A 94 4.52 7.03 -0.88
CA GLU A 94 4.86 7.76 0.35
C GLU A 94 4.91 9.27 0.13
N PHE A 95 4.77 9.72 -1.12
CA PHE A 95 4.73 11.14 -1.45
C PHE A 95 3.57 11.86 -0.76
N ASP A 96 2.40 11.21 -0.71
CA ASP A 96 1.19 11.71 -0.06
C ASP A 96 1.40 11.96 1.45
N ASN A 97 2.10 11.06 2.14
CA ASN A 97 2.45 11.20 3.56
C ASN A 97 3.34 12.43 3.78
N VAL A 98 4.35 12.62 2.93
CA VAL A 98 5.29 13.74 3.05
C VAL A 98 4.57 15.07 2.90
N VAL A 99 3.72 15.22 1.88
CA VAL A 99 2.96 16.47 1.69
C VAL A 99 1.87 16.67 2.73
N SER A 100 1.25 15.59 3.23
CA SER A 100 0.23 15.66 4.29
C SER A 100 0.81 16.14 5.62
N LEU A 101 2.08 15.84 5.88
CA LEU A 101 2.83 16.36 7.03
C LEU A 101 3.36 17.79 6.82
N GLY A 102 3.00 18.45 5.71
CA GLY A 102 3.35 19.85 5.42
C GLY A 102 4.78 20.03 4.88
N LEU A 103 5.48 18.95 4.54
CA LEU A 103 6.79 19.04 3.91
C LEU A 103 6.66 19.36 2.42
N LYS A 104 7.62 20.12 1.87
CA LYS A 104 7.71 20.41 0.44
C LYS A 104 8.92 19.68 -0.17
N PRO A 105 8.72 18.52 -0.83
CA PRO A 105 9.80 17.82 -1.54
C PRO A 105 10.41 18.69 -2.65
N VAL A 106 11.69 18.47 -2.92
CA VAL A 106 12.40 19.12 -4.03
C VAL A 106 12.42 18.26 -5.30
N GLY A 107 11.87 17.05 -5.25
CA GLY A 107 11.72 16.12 -6.37
C GLY A 107 11.08 14.81 -5.93
N TYR A 108 10.60 14.04 -6.90
CA TYR A 108 10.13 12.66 -6.72
C TYR A 108 10.56 11.77 -7.89
N ALA A 109 10.64 10.46 -7.68
CA ALA A 109 10.82 9.47 -8.74
C ALA A 109 9.46 8.90 -9.16
N PRO A 110 9.12 8.88 -10.46
CA PRO A 110 7.85 8.35 -10.98
C PRO A 110 7.85 6.83 -11.14
#